data_AF-A0A6C0LCY5-F1
#
_entry.id   AF-A0A6C0LCY5-F1
#
_cell.length_a   1.000
_cell.length_b   1.000
_cell.length_c   1.000
_cell.angle_alpha   90.00
_cell.angle_beta   90.00
_cell.angle_gamma   90.00
#
_symmetry.space_group_name_H-M   'P 1'
#
loop_
_entity.id
_entity.type
_entity.pdbx_description
1 polymer ?
#
loop_
_entity_poly.entity_id
_entity_poly.type
_entity_poly.pdbx_seq_one_letter_code
_entity_poly.pdbx_strand_id
1 'polypeptide(L)'
;MEFCEICDNMLYVKTNDENMLVKYCKHCEFEKVETNTKCAIKISKTIYSEDDLLYNQHVNKYLRFDPTLRRINDPHISCSNDKCVQENANKQIIYIKYDSKNMKYLYVCDNCGKTWKQVNPNQ
;
A
#
# COMPACT_ATOMS: atom_id res chain seq x y z
N MET A 1 -6.11 -0.81 14.16
CA MET A 1 -6.83 -1.81 14.97
C MET A 1 -5.82 -2.39 15.92
N GLU A 2 -6.16 -2.52 17.19
CA GLU A 2 -5.25 -3.02 18.22
C GLU A 2 -5.77 -4.36 18.72
N PHE A 3 -4.83 -5.24 19.05
CA PHE A 3 -5.10 -6.61 19.45
C PHE A 3 -4.66 -6.82 20.90
N CYS A 4 -5.35 -7.72 21.58
CA CYS A 4 -5.05 -8.09 22.96
C CYS A 4 -3.74 -8.87 23.03
N GLU A 5 -2.83 -8.48 23.93
CA GLU A 5 -1.52 -9.13 24.13
C GLU A 5 -1.62 -10.56 24.69
N ILE A 6 -2.79 -10.98 25.19
CA ILE A 6 -2.99 -12.29 25.83
C ILE A 6 -3.60 -13.32 24.85
N CYS A 7 -4.54 -12.89 24.00
CA CYS A 7 -5.34 -13.80 23.19
C CYS A 7 -5.50 -13.38 21.72
N ASP A 8 -4.78 -12.34 21.29
CA ASP A 8 -4.79 -11.79 19.93
C ASP A 8 -6.16 -11.40 19.37
N ASN A 9 -7.18 -11.32 20.23
CA ASN A 9 -8.50 -10.84 19.85
C ASN A 9 -8.53 -9.31 19.73
N MET A 10 -9.42 -8.82 18.87
CA MET A 10 -9.60 -7.38 18.66
C MET A 10 -10.07 -6.68 19.94
N LEU A 11 -9.43 -5.55 20.25
CA LEU A 11 -9.82 -4.69 21.37
C LEU A 11 -10.98 -3.77 20.99
N TYR A 12 -11.87 -3.54 21.95
CA TYR A 12 -13.00 -2.64 21.86
C TYR A 12 -12.80 -1.45 22.78
N VAL A 13 -13.49 -0.35 22.48
CA VAL A 13 -13.39 0.91 23.23
C VAL A 13 -14.61 1.07 24.13
N LYS A 14 -14.40 1.39 25.41
CA LYS A 14 -15.42 1.79 26.39
C LYS A 14 -14.99 3.04 27.14
N THR A 15 -15.93 3.74 27.76
CA THR A 15 -15.68 4.82 28.72
C THR A 15 -15.81 4.28 30.14
N ASN A 16 -14.92 4.68 31.04
CA ASN A 16 -15.04 4.36 32.46
C ASN A 16 -15.85 5.43 33.21
N ASP A 17 -16.17 5.20 34.49
CA ASP A 17 -16.91 6.15 35.35
C ASP A 17 -16.23 7.53 35.49
N GLU A 18 -14.90 7.56 35.33
CA GLU A 18 -14.08 8.79 35.31
C GLU A 18 -14.01 9.47 33.93
N ASN A 19 -14.85 9.05 32.96
CA ASN A 19 -14.84 9.50 31.56
C ASN A 19 -13.51 9.26 30.81
N MET A 20 -12.70 8.33 31.30
CA MET A 20 -11.45 7.92 30.65
C MET A 20 -11.70 6.86 29.57
N LEU A 21 -10.93 6.91 28.48
CA LEU A 21 -11.01 5.94 27.39
C LEU A 21 -10.30 4.63 27.79
N VAL A 22 -11.02 3.51 27.74
CA VAL A 22 -10.48 2.18 28.06
C VAL A 22 -10.63 1.27 26.86
N LYS A 23 -9.54 0.58 26.50
CA LYS A 23 -9.53 -0.48 25.51
C LYS A 23 -9.62 -1.83 26.21
N TYR A 24 -10.64 -2.61 25.93
CA TYR A 24 -10.88 -3.89 26.60
C TYR A 24 -11.06 -5.03 25.59
N CYS A 25 -10.70 -6.24 26.00
CA CYS A 25 -10.98 -7.45 25.24
C CYS A 25 -12.36 -8.01 25.62
N LYS A 26 -13.12 -8.54 24.66
CA LYS A 26 -14.38 -9.25 24.94
C LYS A 26 -14.19 -10.72 25.32
N HIS A 27 -13.02 -11.27 25.01
CA HIS A 27 -12.73 -12.69 25.19
C HIS A 27 -12.00 -12.97 26.51
N CYS A 28 -11.14 -12.06 26.97
CA CYS A 28 -10.43 -12.17 28.24
C CYS A 28 -10.59 -10.88 29.06
N GLU A 29 -10.11 -10.91 30.30
CA GLU A 29 -10.18 -9.79 31.26
C GLU A 29 -9.11 -8.71 31.04
N PHE A 30 -8.56 -8.59 29.82
CA PHE A 30 -7.57 -7.58 29.49
C PHE A 30 -8.20 -6.21 29.31
N GLU A 31 -7.72 -5.23 30.08
CA GLU A 31 -8.12 -3.83 29.97
C GLU A 31 -6.89 -2.91 29.99
N LYS A 32 -6.88 -1.92 29.09
CA LYS A 32 -5.83 -0.91 28.97
C LYS A 32 -6.46 0.47 29.00
N VAL A 33 -6.13 1.24 30.03
CA VAL A 33 -6.57 2.63 30.17
C VAL A 33 -5.63 3.52 29.36
N GLU A 34 -6.17 4.34 28.46
CA GLU A 34 -5.40 5.33 27.73
C GLU A 34 -5.13 6.54 28.64
N THR A 35 -3.90 6.62 29.17
CA THR A 35 -3.47 7.68 30.09
C THR A 35 -2.93 8.92 29.39
N ASN A 36 -2.99 8.97 28.07
CA ASN A 36 -2.41 10.05 27.28
C ASN A 36 -3.31 11.30 27.27
N THR A 37 -3.42 11.96 28.43
CA THR A 37 -4.28 13.12 28.71
C THR A 37 -3.84 14.41 28.02
N LYS A 38 -2.67 14.45 27.39
CA LYS A 38 -2.11 15.67 26.76
C LYS A 38 -2.43 15.81 25.27
N CYS A 39 -2.94 14.77 24.61
CA CYS A 39 -3.18 14.78 23.17
C CYS A 39 -4.57 14.24 22.82
N ALA A 40 -5.18 14.78 21.75
CA ALA A 40 -6.43 14.24 21.21
C ALA A 40 -6.23 12.77 20.80
N ILE A 41 -7.07 11.88 21.34
CA ILE A 41 -6.99 10.44 21.07
C ILE A 41 -7.59 10.17 19.70
N LYS A 42 -6.77 9.62 18.80
CA LYS A 42 -7.20 9.28 17.44
C LYS A 42 -7.83 7.89 17.42
N ILE A 43 -9.16 7.83 17.32
CA ILE A 43 -9.93 6.57 17.33
C ILE A 43 -10.00 5.94 15.93
N SER A 44 -10.21 6.75 14.90
CA SER A 44 -10.28 6.30 13.52
C SER A 44 -9.47 7.21 12.60
N LYS A 45 -8.86 6.60 11.58
CA LYS A 45 -8.25 7.31 10.46
C LYS A 45 -8.88 6.77 9.19
N THR A 46 -9.72 7.56 8.55
CA THR A 46 -10.16 7.25 7.20
C THR A 46 -9.17 7.89 6.24
N ILE A 47 -8.48 7.07 5.45
CA ILE A 47 -7.55 7.54 4.41
C ILE A 47 -8.30 7.43 3.09
N TYR A 48 -8.64 8.58 2.49
CA TYR A 48 -9.35 8.66 1.20
C TYR A 48 -8.42 8.76 -0.01
N SER A 49 -7.10 8.64 0.17
CA SER A 49 -6.16 8.62 -0.95
C SER A 49 -6.22 7.28 -1.66
N GLU A 50 -7.26 7.09 -2.47
CA GLU A 50 -7.51 5.89 -3.27
C GLU A 50 -6.28 5.51 -4.12
N ASP A 51 -5.59 6.52 -4.66
CA ASP A 51 -4.46 6.35 -5.57
C ASP A 51 -3.33 5.48 -5.00
N ASP A 52 -2.91 5.73 -3.76
CA ASP A 52 -1.80 4.99 -3.16
C ASP A 52 -2.24 3.60 -2.70
N LEU A 53 -3.50 3.43 -2.28
CA LEU A 53 -4.04 2.13 -1.91
C LEU A 53 -4.14 1.22 -3.14
N LEU A 54 -4.74 1.73 -4.22
CA LEU A 54 -4.87 1.02 -5.49
C LEU A 54 -3.49 0.67 -6.06
N TYR A 55 -2.56 1.63 -6.05
CA TYR A 55 -1.18 1.36 -6.48
C TYR A 55 -0.54 0.23 -5.65
N ASN A 56 -0.59 0.32 -4.32
CA ASN A 56 0.03 -0.68 -3.44
C ASN A 56 -0.59 -2.08 -3.57
N GLN A 57 -1.88 -2.19 -3.92
CA GLN A 57 -2.53 -3.47 -4.21
C GLN A 57 -1.96 -4.15 -5.46
N HIS A 58 -1.57 -3.36 -6.47
CA HIS A 58 -1.09 -3.88 -7.75
C HIS A 58 0.44 -4.05 -7.81
N VAL A 59 1.19 -3.48 -6.88
CA VAL A 59 2.65 -3.67 -6.82
C VAL A 59 2.98 -5.05 -6.28
N ASN A 60 3.62 -5.87 -7.10
CA ASN A 60 4.12 -7.18 -6.69
C ASN A 60 5.50 -7.44 -7.31
N LYS A 61 6.41 -8.02 -6.52
CA LYS A 61 7.77 -8.37 -6.93
C LYS A 61 7.80 -9.47 -8.01
N TYR A 62 6.74 -10.28 -8.08
CA TYR A 62 6.67 -11.44 -8.98
C TYR A 62 6.04 -11.14 -10.34
N LEU A 63 5.58 -9.91 -10.59
CA LEU A 63 4.92 -9.54 -11.86
C LEU A 63 5.82 -9.82 -13.07
N ARG A 64 7.14 -9.68 -12.91
CA ARG A 64 8.13 -10.02 -13.94
C ARG A 64 8.01 -11.46 -14.45
N PHE A 65 7.70 -12.40 -13.56
CA PHE A 65 7.72 -13.83 -13.88
C PHE A 65 6.39 -14.34 -14.43
N ASP A 66 5.38 -13.46 -14.49
CA ASP A 66 4.08 -13.82 -15.04
C ASP A 66 4.12 -13.76 -16.58
N PRO A 67 3.93 -14.89 -17.28
CA PRO A 67 3.89 -14.93 -18.73
C PRO A 67 2.56 -14.42 -19.32
N THR A 68 1.50 -14.28 -18.50
CA THR A 68 0.18 -13.84 -18.95
C THR A 68 0.06 -12.33 -19.04
N LEU A 69 0.94 -11.60 -18.33
CA LEU A 69 0.98 -10.14 -18.38
C LEU A 69 1.55 -9.65 -19.70
N ARG A 70 0.88 -8.66 -20.30
CA ARG A 70 1.28 -8.10 -21.57
C ARG A 70 2.59 -7.31 -21.44
N ARG A 71 3.51 -7.58 -22.37
CA ARG A 71 4.82 -6.93 -22.47
C ARG A 71 4.83 -5.98 -23.66
N ILE A 72 5.37 -4.79 -23.46
CA ILE A 72 5.53 -3.75 -24.49
C ILE A 72 7.00 -3.41 -24.65
N ASN A 73 7.37 -3.10 -25.89
CA ASN A 73 8.72 -2.72 -26.30
C ASN A 73 8.70 -1.31 -26.93
N ASP A 74 8.01 -0.37 -26.29
CA ASP A 74 7.87 1.00 -26.80
C ASP A 74 9.17 1.79 -26.56
N PRO A 75 9.75 2.44 -27.61
CA PRO A 75 10.93 3.29 -27.46
C PRO A 75 10.75 4.47 -26.49
N HIS A 76 9.52 4.94 -26.30
CA HIS A 76 9.22 6.12 -25.47
C HIS A 76 9.16 5.81 -23.98
N ILE A 77 8.99 4.53 -23.60
CA ILE A 77 8.90 4.11 -22.21
C ILE A 77 10.23 3.46 -21.83
N SER A 78 11.07 4.21 -21.10
CA SER A 78 12.34 3.71 -20.59
C SER A 78 12.24 3.30 -19.13
N CYS A 79 13.09 2.37 -18.72
CA CYS A 79 13.21 2.01 -17.32
C CYS A 79 13.75 3.21 -16.52
N SER A 80 13.06 3.61 -15.45
CA SER A 80 13.49 4.68 -14.53
C SER A 80 14.77 4.37 -13.72
N ASN A 81 15.48 3.28 -14.04
CA ASN A 81 16.67 2.86 -13.32
C ASN A 81 17.89 3.03 -14.24
N ASP A 82 18.71 4.03 -13.96
CA ASP A 82 19.90 4.37 -14.75
C ASP A 82 20.95 3.25 -14.78
N LYS A 83 20.92 2.34 -13.78
CA LYS A 83 21.83 1.18 -13.71
C LYS A 83 21.33 -0.03 -14.50
N CYS A 84 20.14 0.04 -15.09
CA CYS A 84 19.59 -1.08 -15.85
C CYS A 84 20.22 -1.10 -17.24
N VAL A 85 21.11 -2.06 -17.48
CA VAL A 85 21.68 -2.33 -18.80
C VAL A 85 20.60 -2.99 -19.65
N GLN A 86 19.78 -2.17 -20.33
CA GLN A 86 18.85 -2.65 -21.33
C GLN A 86 19.48 -2.54 -22.71
N GLU A 87 19.88 -3.67 -23.31
CA GLU A 87 20.13 -3.72 -24.74
C GLU A 87 18.82 -3.44 -25.48
N ASN A 88 18.84 -2.50 -26.44
CA ASN A 88 17.64 -1.99 -27.12
C ASN A 88 16.76 -3.09 -27.74
N ALA A 89 17.32 -4.25 -28.08
CA ALA A 89 16.60 -5.37 -28.69
C ALA A 89 15.71 -6.17 -27.72
N ASN A 90 16.00 -6.16 -26.42
CA ASN A 90 15.30 -6.96 -25.40
C ASN A 90 14.55 -6.11 -24.37
N LYS A 91 14.22 -4.86 -24.73
CA LYS A 91 13.46 -3.95 -23.86
C LYS A 91 12.03 -4.43 -23.72
N GLN A 92 11.74 -5.14 -22.63
CA GLN A 92 10.39 -5.53 -22.26
C GLN A 92 9.94 -4.83 -20.98
N ILE A 93 8.79 -4.18 -21.06
CA ILE A 93 8.14 -3.52 -19.92
C ILE A 93 6.74 -4.08 -19.80
N ILE A 94 6.35 -4.41 -18.58
CA ILE A 94 4.98 -4.82 -18.24
C ILE A 94 4.24 -3.57 -17.78
N TYR A 95 3.02 -3.38 -18.27
CA TYR A 95 2.16 -2.28 -17.83
C TYR A 95 0.89 -2.84 -17.21
N ILE A 96 0.49 -2.29 -16.06
CA ILE A 96 -0.72 -2.69 -15.33
C ILE A 96 -1.53 -1.44 -15.05
N LYS A 97 -2.80 -1.47 -15.44
CA LYS A 97 -3.73 -0.39 -15.17
C LYS A 97 -4.29 -0.57 -13.76
N TYR A 98 -3.91 0.32 -12.84
CA TYR A 98 -4.39 0.26 -11.45
C TYR A 98 -5.58 1.21 -11.20
N ASP A 99 -5.71 2.27 -12.00
CA ASP A 99 -6.86 3.17 -11.95
C ASP A 99 -7.53 3.21 -13.32
N SER A 100 -8.72 2.61 -13.39
CA SER A 100 -9.49 2.54 -14.63
C SER A 100 -10.06 3.88 -15.06
N LYS A 101 -10.41 4.75 -14.10
CA LYS A 101 -11.07 6.04 -14.31
C LYS A 101 -10.08 7.10 -14.75
N ASN A 102 -8.97 7.24 -14.03
CA ASN A 102 -7.95 8.24 -14.33
C ASN A 102 -6.86 7.72 -15.29
N MET A 103 -7.02 6.50 -15.82
CA MET A 103 -6.08 5.88 -16.76
C MET A 103 -4.64 5.85 -16.24
N LYS A 104 -4.45 5.53 -14.95
CA LYS A 104 -3.11 5.48 -14.35
C LYS A 104 -2.51 4.08 -14.47
N TYR A 105 -1.21 4.05 -14.77
CA TYR A 105 -0.47 2.83 -15.04
C TYR A 105 0.72 2.66 -14.10
N LEU A 106 0.93 1.40 -13.73
CA LEU A 106 2.11 0.87 -13.07
C LEU A 106 2.97 0.21 -14.16
N TYR A 107 4.24 0.60 -14.24
CA TYR A 107 5.22 0.00 -15.13
C TYR A 107 6.19 -0.87 -14.34
N VAL A 108 6.53 -2.02 -14.90
CA VAL A 108 7.52 -2.95 -14.35
C VAL A 108 8.53 -3.29 -15.43
N CYS A 109 9.80 -2.99 -15.18
CA CYS A 109 10.88 -3.41 -16.06
C CYS A 109 11.09 -4.92 -15.93
N ASP A 110 11.08 -5.65 -17.04
CA ASP A 110 11.37 -7.07 -16.99
C ASP A 110 12.81 -7.28 -16.50
N ASN A 111 13.81 -6.61 -17.07
CA ASN A 111 15.22 -6.89 -16.78
C ASN A 111 15.63 -6.67 -15.31
N CYS A 112 15.28 -5.54 -14.69
CA CYS A 112 15.69 -5.22 -13.31
C CYS A 112 14.57 -5.36 -12.26
N GLY A 113 13.32 -5.62 -12.66
CA GLY A 113 12.18 -5.75 -11.75
C GLY A 113 11.77 -4.43 -11.06
N LYS A 114 12.33 -3.29 -11.47
CA LYS A 114 11.95 -1.98 -10.92
C LYS A 114 10.51 -1.67 -11.32
N THR A 115 9.73 -1.22 -10.35
CA THR A 115 8.36 -0.74 -10.55
C THR A 115 8.29 0.78 -10.42
N TRP A 116 7.56 1.46 -11.29
CA TRP A 116 7.32 2.91 -11.20
C TRP A 116 5.92 3.30 -11.69
N LYS A 117 5.44 4.47 -11.23
CA LYS A 117 4.18 5.08 -11.70
C LYS A 117 4.43 5.82 -13.01
N GLN A 118 3.41 5.93 -13.86
CA GLN A 118 3.44 6.90 -14.94
C GLN A 118 3.65 8.31 -14.35
N VAL A 119 4.74 8.96 -14.74
CA VAL A 119 4.97 10.36 -14.39
C VAL A 119 4.19 11.18 -15.41
N ASN A 120 3.13 11.85 -14.96
CA ASN A 120 2.46 12.82 -15.81
C ASN A 120 3.40 14.02 -15.97
N PRO A 121 3.66 14.51 -17.19
CA PRO A 121 4.59 15.63 -17.41
C PRO A 121 4.13 16.98 -16.82
N ASN A 122 2.94 17.03 -16.20
CA ASN A 122 2.33 18.25 -15.66
C ASN A 122 2.22 18.26 -14.11
N GLN A 123 3.06 17.52 -13.39
CA GLN A 123 3.18 17.60 -11.93
C GLN A 123 4.63 17.81 -11.49
#